data_AF-A0A8K0K0P8-F1
#
_entry.id   AF-A0A8K0K0P8-F1
#
_cell.length_a   1.000
_cell.length_b   1.000
_cell.length_c   1.000
_cell.angle_alpha   90.00
_cell.angle_beta   90.00
_cell.angle_gamma   90.00
#
_symmetry.space_group_name_H-M   'P 1'
#
loop_
_entity.id
_entity.type
_entity.pdbx_description
1 polymer ?
#
loop_
_entity_poly.entity_id
_entity_poly.type
_entity_poly.pdbx_seq_one_letter_code
_entity_poly.pdbx_strand_id
1 'polypeptide(L)'
;MEDDLKCVQVCGFDMSLSLPSGLCIERKVLHGCPFYIKQKHISKGKNSVIDEEFRLYLFNGNILKFMTNGEIIILCPNSTVYICKKFELSEKSVENENTENLKDKMRDSNNISATNYTTLLPSGKHCEKINGNFHELPSLVLRYTTDLEVEKVYITRGDGTCSVLQCGGHLVVNFPDKSCISTTLNLIEEDFLSDLVWEEGDVATYFSNSDISENYGSSEENGSSIIIGEPVVEEAYVVIYLNYQMEHPHYASIYFDGLNESATITLPQ
;
A
#
# COMPACT_ATOMS: atom_id res chain seq x y z
N MET A 1 -41.42 -1.90 -10.23
CA MET A 1 -40.97 -0.68 -10.92
C MET A 1 -40.21 0.06 -9.85
N GLU A 2 -39.00 -0.42 -9.58
CA GLU A 2 -38.15 0.04 -8.48
C GLU A 2 -36.86 0.54 -9.10
N ASP A 3 -36.39 1.63 -8.53
CA ASP A 3 -35.53 2.62 -9.14
C ASP A 3 -34.19 2.06 -9.64
N ASP A 4 -33.95 2.27 -10.94
CA ASP A 4 -32.61 2.24 -11.53
C ASP A 4 -31.75 3.31 -10.84
N LEU A 5 -31.00 2.90 -9.82
CA LEU A 5 -29.87 3.65 -9.29
C LEU A 5 -28.86 3.83 -10.42
N LYS A 6 -29.01 4.92 -11.17
CA LYS A 6 -28.00 5.41 -12.10
C LYS A 6 -26.76 5.77 -11.29
N CYS A 7 -25.79 4.87 -11.31
CA CYS A 7 -24.43 5.14 -10.88
C CYS A 7 -23.93 6.35 -11.69
N VAL A 8 -23.89 7.53 -11.05
CA VAL A 8 -23.25 8.72 -11.62
C VAL A 8 -21.76 8.51 -11.44
N GLN A 9 -21.12 7.91 -12.44
CA GLN A 9 -19.68 7.90 -12.55
C GLN A 9 -19.21 9.36 -12.63
N VAL A 10 -18.70 9.89 -11.53
CA VAL A 10 -18.06 11.21 -11.52
C VAL A 10 -16.87 11.12 -12.48
N CYS A 11 -16.99 11.77 -13.64
CA CYS A 11 -15.98 11.74 -14.68
C CYS A 11 -14.69 12.38 -14.17
N GLY A 12 -13.71 11.56 -13.79
CA GLY A 12 -12.34 12.02 -13.59
C GLY A 12 -11.78 12.53 -14.92
N PHE A 13 -11.39 13.80 -14.99
CA PHE A 13 -10.76 14.39 -16.17
C PHE A 13 -9.25 14.10 -16.20
N ASP A 14 -8.72 13.82 -17.38
CA ASP A 14 -7.27 13.84 -17.57
C ASP A 14 -6.76 15.28 -17.44
N MET A 15 -5.62 15.45 -16.77
CA MET A 15 -4.98 16.75 -16.60
C MET A 15 -3.52 16.65 -16.99
N SER A 16 -2.98 17.70 -17.60
CA SER A 16 -1.55 17.83 -17.88
C SER A 16 -1.10 19.25 -17.60
N LEU A 17 0.03 19.38 -16.93
CA LEU A 17 0.68 20.63 -16.56
C LEU A 17 2.17 20.53 -16.88
N SER A 18 2.73 21.61 -17.42
CA SER A 18 4.17 21.74 -17.63
C SER A 18 4.67 23.00 -16.92
N LEU A 19 5.77 22.87 -16.18
CA LEU A 19 6.38 23.96 -15.43
C LEU A 19 7.58 24.54 -16.20
N PRO A 20 7.96 25.81 -15.94
CA PRO A 20 9.18 26.40 -16.52
C PRO A 20 10.47 25.64 -16.20
N SER A 21 10.47 24.85 -15.11
CA SER A 21 11.59 23.96 -14.76
C SER A 21 11.79 22.78 -15.72
N GLY A 22 10.85 22.57 -16.66
CA GLY A 22 10.82 21.41 -17.55
C GLY A 22 10.09 20.21 -16.96
N LEU A 23 9.57 20.30 -15.73
CA LEU A 23 8.75 19.26 -15.11
C LEU A 23 7.35 19.22 -15.75
N CYS A 24 6.98 18.07 -16.30
CA CYS A 24 5.62 17.74 -16.71
C CYS A 24 4.94 16.86 -15.67
N ILE A 25 3.68 17.15 -15.39
CA ILE A 25 2.80 16.42 -14.50
C ILE A 25 1.55 16.05 -15.29
N GLU A 26 1.14 14.78 -15.25
CA GLU A 26 -0.04 14.28 -15.94
C GLU A 26 -0.88 13.46 -14.95
N ARG A 27 -2.17 13.79 -14.79
CA ARG A 27 -3.16 12.93 -14.11
C ARG A 27 -3.82 12.05 -15.16
N LYS A 28 -3.89 10.75 -14.89
CA LYS A 28 -4.52 9.77 -15.77
C LYS A 28 -5.44 8.85 -14.98
N VAL A 29 -6.68 8.72 -15.44
CA VAL A 29 -7.64 7.74 -14.90
C VAL A 29 -7.36 6.37 -15.51
N LEU A 30 -7.39 5.31 -14.70
CA LEU A 30 -7.18 3.93 -15.15
C LEU A 30 -8.40 3.07 -14.78
N HIS A 31 -8.71 2.05 -15.56
CA HIS A 31 -9.74 1.09 -15.16
C HIS A 31 -9.29 0.31 -13.91
N GLY A 32 -10.10 0.36 -12.83
CA GLY A 32 -9.83 -0.36 -11.57
C GLY A 32 -8.89 0.35 -10.59
N CYS A 33 -8.37 1.54 -10.90
CA CYS A 33 -7.63 2.41 -9.99
C CYS A 33 -8.12 3.84 -10.18
N PRO A 34 -8.47 4.60 -9.12
CA PRO A 34 -9.13 5.89 -9.28
C PRO A 34 -8.36 6.83 -10.22
N PHE A 35 -7.04 6.91 -10.08
CA PHE A 35 -6.11 7.52 -11.03
C PHE A 35 -4.65 7.32 -10.58
N TYR A 36 -3.71 7.68 -11.45
CA TYR A 36 -2.31 7.89 -11.09
C TYR A 36 -1.82 9.27 -11.54
N ILE A 37 -0.71 9.71 -10.97
CA ILE A 37 -0.03 10.94 -11.36
C ILE A 37 1.32 10.57 -11.94
N LYS A 38 1.55 10.93 -13.20
CA LYS A 38 2.81 10.75 -13.90
C LYS A 38 3.61 12.05 -13.83
N GLN A 39 4.90 11.93 -13.55
CA GLN A 39 5.84 13.05 -13.60
C GLN A 39 7.05 12.70 -14.46
N LYS A 40 7.48 13.64 -15.31
CA LYS A 40 8.66 13.49 -16.18
C LYS A 40 9.33 14.85 -16.42
N HIS A 41 10.64 14.87 -16.66
CA HIS A 41 11.33 16.09 -17.10
C HIS A 41 11.49 16.09 -18.63
N ILE A 42 11.04 17.16 -19.31
CA ILE A 42 11.15 17.30 -20.78
C ILE A 42 12.62 17.35 -21.23
N SER A 43 13.44 18.07 -20.48
CA SER A 43 14.87 18.17 -20.72
C SER A 43 15.62 17.73 -19.47
N LYS A 44 16.61 16.85 -19.65
CA LYS A 44 17.54 16.46 -18.58
C LYS A 44 18.48 17.63 -18.25
N GLY A 45 17.97 18.60 -17.51
CA GLY A 45 18.75 19.73 -16.99
C GLY A 45 19.59 19.32 -15.76
N LYS A 46 20.30 20.28 -15.15
CA LYS A 46 21.09 20.03 -13.93
C LYS A 46 20.30 19.40 -12.77
N ASN A 47 18.97 19.57 -12.74
CA ASN A 47 18.08 19.11 -11.68
C ASN A 47 17.28 17.84 -12.06
N SER A 48 17.55 17.20 -13.20
CA SER A 48 16.85 15.96 -13.58
C SER A 48 17.51 14.75 -12.94
N VAL A 49 16.70 13.77 -12.54
CA VAL A 49 17.19 12.43 -12.16
C VAL A 49 17.73 11.76 -13.42
N ILE A 50 19.06 11.60 -13.49
CA ILE A 50 19.81 11.33 -14.74
C ILE A 50 19.34 10.03 -15.43
N ASP A 51 19.00 9.01 -14.65
CA ASP A 51 18.71 7.66 -15.15
C ASP A 51 17.21 7.31 -15.19
N GLU A 52 16.34 8.29 -14.96
CA GLU A 52 14.89 8.09 -14.94
C GLU A 52 14.22 8.77 -16.15
N GLU A 53 13.37 8.05 -16.87
CA GLU A 53 12.56 8.60 -17.95
C GLU A 53 11.33 9.33 -17.41
N PHE A 54 10.62 8.67 -16.49
CA PHE A 54 9.48 9.21 -15.76
C PHE A 54 9.16 8.34 -14.55
N ARG A 55 8.29 8.84 -13.68
CA ARG A 55 7.72 8.08 -12.58
C ARG A 55 6.21 8.23 -12.49
N LEU A 56 5.57 7.23 -11.89
CA LEU A 56 4.15 7.21 -11.58
C LEU A 56 3.96 7.13 -10.07
N TYR A 57 3.06 7.95 -9.57
CA TYR A 57 2.58 7.93 -8.19
C TYR A 57 1.19 7.29 -8.20
N LEU A 58 1.06 6.13 -7.56
CA LEU A 58 -0.17 5.37 -7.52
C LEU A 58 -0.97 5.67 -6.24
N PHE A 59 -2.28 5.52 -6.32
CA PHE A 59 -3.20 5.79 -5.20
C PHE A 59 -2.95 4.90 -3.97
N ASN A 60 -2.36 3.71 -4.16
CA ASN A 60 -1.96 2.81 -3.08
C ASN A 60 -0.61 3.15 -2.44
N GLY A 61 -0.04 4.33 -2.75
CA GLY A 61 1.22 4.81 -2.21
C GLY A 61 2.48 4.25 -2.88
N ASN A 62 2.36 3.37 -3.87
CA ASN A 62 3.52 2.89 -4.62
C ASN A 62 4.04 3.95 -5.58
N ILE A 63 5.37 4.05 -5.70
CA ILE A 63 6.05 4.83 -6.73
C ILE A 63 6.65 3.88 -7.75
N LEU A 64 6.28 4.00 -9.03
CA LEU A 64 6.88 3.27 -10.13
C LEU A 64 7.85 4.19 -10.87
N LYS A 65 9.11 3.83 -10.93
CA LYS A 65 10.15 4.54 -11.66
C LYS A 65 10.48 3.79 -12.94
N PHE A 66 10.38 4.45 -14.08
CA PHE A 66 10.73 3.92 -15.39
C PHE A 66 12.13 4.42 -15.72
N MET A 67 13.10 3.51 -15.70
CA MET A 67 14.50 3.81 -15.86
C MET A 67 14.89 3.81 -17.34
N THR A 68 15.93 4.55 -17.72
CA THR A 68 16.38 4.67 -19.12
C THR A 68 17.00 3.39 -19.68
N ASN A 69 17.36 2.44 -18.81
CA ASN A 69 17.85 1.12 -19.18
C ASN A 69 16.71 0.11 -19.43
N GLY A 70 15.44 0.54 -19.30
CA GLY A 70 14.25 -0.31 -19.46
C GLY A 70 13.81 -1.03 -18.18
N GLU A 71 14.51 -0.87 -17.05
CA GLU A 71 14.08 -1.42 -15.77
C GLU A 71 12.92 -0.60 -15.18
N ILE A 72 12.04 -1.28 -14.44
CA ILE A 72 11.01 -0.62 -13.63
C ILE A 72 11.31 -0.88 -12.16
N ILE A 73 11.50 0.18 -11.38
CA ILE A 73 11.71 0.10 -9.94
C ILE A 73 10.41 0.49 -9.23
N ILE A 74 9.91 -0.37 -8.36
CA ILE A 74 8.71 -0.13 -7.55
C ILE A 74 9.15 0.12 -6.12
N LEU A 75 8.84 1.29 -5.59
CA LEU A 75 9.06 1.66 -4.19
C LEU A 75 7.72 1.55 -3.45
N CYS A 76 7.66 0.70 -2.43
CA CYS A 76 6.43 0.47 -1.67
C CYS A 76 6.43 1.23 -0.33
N PRO A 77 5.25 1.66 0.18
CA PRO A 77 5.14 2.35 1.46
C PRO A 77 5.72 1.61 2.67
N ASN A 78 5.79 0.27 2.59
CA ASN A 78 6.34 -0.57 3.65
C ASN A 78 7.86 -0.77 3.56
N SER A 79 8.58 -0.06 2.69
CA SER A 79 10.03 -0.21 2.41
C SER A 79 10.42 -1.39 1.53
N THR A 80 9.46 -2.12 0.98
CA THR A 80 9.75 -3.12 -0.07
C THR A 80 10.18 -2.42 -1.34
N VAL A 81 11.16 -2.99 -2.03
CA VAL A 81 11.60 -2.53 -3.35
C VAL A 81 11.54 -3.70 -4.33
N TYR A 82 10.90 -3.49 -5.48
CA TYR A 82 10.95 -4.41 -6.60
C TYR A 82 11.76 -3.79 -7.74
N ILE A 83 12.63 -4.57 -8.38
CA ILE A 83 13.39 -4.17 -9.57
C ILE A 83 13.04 -5.15 -10.68
N CYS A 84 12.15 -4.73 -11.58
CA CYS A 84 11.67 -5.54 -12.69
C CYS A 84 12.55 -5.31 -13.93
N LYS A 85 13.16 -6.38 -14.44
CA LYS A 85 14.14 -6.34 -15.53
C LYS A 85 13.59 -6.87 -16.86
N LYS A 86 12.59 -7.76 -16.80
CA LYS A 86 11.99 -8.39 -17.99
C LYS A 86 10.50 -8.62 -17.79
N PHE A 87 9.73 -8.38 -18.84
CA PHE A 87 8.28 -8.55 -18.89
C PHE A 87 7.90 -9.45 -20.05
N GLU A 88 6.87 -10.26 -19.86
CA GLU A 88 6.29 -11.11 -20.90
C GLU A 88 4.77 -10.95 -20.92
N LEU A 89 4.20 -11.03 -22.12
CA LEU A 89 2.77 -11.10 -22.34
C LEU A 89 2.30 -12.55 -22.09
N SER A 90 1.43 -12.75 -21.12
CA SER A 90 0.76 -14.02 -20.88
C SER A 90 -0.29 -14.26 -21.96
N GLU A 91 -0.13 -15.32 -22.73
CA GLU A 91 -1.01 -15.73 -23.85
C GLU A 91 -2.36 -16.31 -23.40
N LYS A 92 -2.77 -16.14 -22.12
CA LYS A 92 -3.93 -16.83 -21.52
C LYS A 92 -5.31 -16.41 -22.06
N SER A 93 -5.39 -15.62 -23.14
CA SER A 93 -6.65 -15.14 -23.72
C SER A 93 -6.87 -15.46 -25.20
N VAL A 94 -6.15 -16.43 -25.79
CA VAL A 94 -6.30 -16.74 -27.24
C VAL A 94 -6.99 -18.07 -27.55
N GLU A 95 -7.33 -18.91 -26.57
CA GLU A 95 -7.96 -20.21 -26.89
C GLU A 95 -9.47 -20.20 -27.14
N ASN A 96 -10.18 -19.06 -27.06
CA ASN A 96 -11.55 -19.01 -27.53
C ASN A 96 -11.87 -17.67 -28.22
N GLU A 97 -12.48 -17.80 -29.40
CA GLU A 97 -13.22 -16.80 -30.19
C GLU A 97 -12.50 -16.11 -31.36
N ASN A 98 -12.79 -16.70 -32.53
CA ASN A 98 -12.97 -16.15 -33.87
C ASN A 98 -12.43 -14.73 -34.18
N THR A 99 -11.66 -14.72 -35.24
CA THR A 99 -11.22 -13.60 -36.07
C THR A 99 -12.33 -12.57 -36.34
N GLU A 100 -12.20 -11.37 -35.79
CA GLU A 100 -12.11 -10.09 -36.50
C GLU A 100 -11.91 -8.95 -35.47
N ASN A 101 -11.19 -7.89 -35.85
CA ASN A 101 -10.75 -6.74 -35.02
C ASN A 101 -9.56 -6.93 -34.06
N LEU A 102 -8.38 -7.12 -34.65
CA LEU A 102 -7.07 -7.09 -33.99
C LEU A 102 -6.58 -5.69 -33.53
N LYS A 103 -7.28 -4.60 -33.87
CA LYS A 103 -6.85 -3.23 -33.50
C LYS A 103 -7.46 -2.69 -32.20
N ASP A 104 -8.59 -3.25 -31.76
CA ASP A 104 -9.24 -2.84 -30.50
C ASP A 104 -8.85 -3.72 -29.29
N LYS A 105 -8.10 -4.82 -29.51
CA LYS A 105 -7.69 -5.78 -28.48
C LYS A 105 -6.37 -5.44 -27.75
N MET A 106 -5.74 -4.28 -28.03
CA MET A 106 -4.56 -3.80 -27.28
C MET A 106 -4.90 -3.10 -25.96
N ARG A 107 -6.15 -3.21 -25.46
CA ARG A 107 -6.59 -2.55 -24.21
C ARG A 107 -6.64 -3.46 -22.98
N ASP A 108 -6.43 -4.76 -23.13
CA ASP A 108 -6.38 -5.68 -21.98
C ASP A 108 -4.95 -5.81 -21.45
N SER A 109 -4.54 -4.81 -20.67
CA SER A 109 -3.28 -4.76 -19.92
C SER A 109 -3.15 -5.82 -18.81
N ASN A 110 -4.11 -6.73 -18.67
CA ASN A 110 -4.09 -7.81 -17.67
C ASN A 110 -3.13 -8.96 -18.00
N ASN A 111 -2.51 -8.92 -19.17
CA ASN A 111 -1.64 -9.98 -19.65
C ASN A 111 -0.15 -9.69 -19.50
N ILE A 112 0.31 -8.64 -18.82
CA ILE A 112 1.75 -8.39 -18.69
C ILE A 112 2.23 -8.84 -17.31
N SER A 113 3.20 -9.77 -17.28
CA SER A 113 3.81 -10.24 -16.04
C SER A 113 5.33 -10.06 -16.06
N ALA A 114 5.90 -9.61 -14.95
CA ALA A 114 7.35 -9.54 -14.79
C ALA A 114 7.91 -10.95 -14.60
N THR A 115 8.75 -11.40 -15.53
CA THR A 115 9.36 -12.74 -15.48
C THR A 115 10.69 -12.75 -14.75
N ASN A 116 11.43 -11.64 -14.85
CA ASN A 116 12.67 -11.44 -14.11
C ASN A 116 12.56 -10.20 -13.24
N TYR A 117 12.64 -10.39 -11.92
CA TYR A 117 12.63 -9.29 -10.97
C TYR A 117 13.42 -9.62 -9.71
N THR A 118 13.90 -8.58 -9.06
CA THR A 118 14.54 -8.65 -7.75
C THR A 118 13.61 -8.04 -6.71
N THR A 119 13.49 -8.66 -5.54
CA THR A 119 12.69 -8.17 -4.41
C THR A 119 13.60 -7.96 -3.20
N LEU A 120 13.52 -6.77 -2.63
CA LEU A 120 14.15 -6.39 -1.36
C LEU A 120 13.06 -6.12 -0.33
N LEU A 121 12.94 -7.01 0.65
CA LEU A 121 11.93 -6.91 1.70
C LEU A 121 12.37 -5.94 2.81
N PRO A 122 11.42 -5.47 3.64
CA PRO A 122 11.74 -4.61 4.78
C PRO A 122 12.65 -5.31 5.80
N SER A 123 12.56 -6.64 5.88
CA SER A 123 13.41 -7.51 6.69
C SER A 123 14.86 -7.62 6.21
N GLY A 124 15.23 -6.96 5.11
CA GLY A 124 16.55 -7.08 4.49
C GLY A 124 16.71 -8.34 3.64
N LYS A 125 15.73 -9.26 3.66
CA LYS A 125 15.71 -10.42 2.76
C LYS A 125 15.71 -9.96 1.31
N HIS A 126 16.54 -10.61 0.51
CA HIS A 126 16.80 -10.26 -0.88
C HIS A 126 16.63 -11.51 -1.73
N CYS A 127 15.74 -11.46 -2.71
CA CYS A 127 15.56 -12.57 -3.64
C CYS A 127 15.47 -12.08 -5.07
N GLU A 128 15.87 -12.93 -6.00
CA GLU A 128 15.75 -12.70 -7.44
C GLU A 128 14.92 -13.83 -8.03
N LYS A 129 13.91 -13.46 -8.82
CA LYS A 129 13.15 -14.39 -9.64
C LYS A 129 13.67 -14.31 -11.07
N ILE A 130 14.01 -15.45 -11.67
CA ILE A 130 14.46 -15.56 -13.05
C ILE A 130 13.66 -16.67 -13.73
N ASN A 131 12.89 -16.33 -14.77
CA ASN A 131 12.09 -17.29 -15.54
C ASN A 131 11.26 -18.25 -14.67
N GLY A 132 10.62 -17.74 -13.60
CA GLY A 132 9.81 -18.54 -12.68
C GLY A 132 10.54 -19.08 -11.45
N ASN A 133 11.87 -19.21 -11.49
CA ASN A 133 12.66 -19.77 -10.39
C ASN A 133 13.12 -18.68 -9.41
N PHE A 134 13.08 -18.97 -8.12
CA PHE A 134 13.52 -18.06 -7.06
C PHE A 134 14.94 -18.41 -6.60
N HIS A 135 15.78 -17.38 -6.52
CA HIS A 135 17.13 -17.43 -6.02
C HIS A 135 17.23 -16.49 -4.82
N GLU A 136 17.65 -17.01 -3.67
CA GLU A 136 17.94 -16.17 -2.51
C GLU A 136 19.32 -15.52 -2.66
N LEU A 137 19.37 -14.22 -2.44
CA LEU A 137 20.58 -13.42 -2.47
C LEU A 137 21.01 -13.07 -1.04
N PRO A 138 22.26 -12.64 -0.81
CA PRO A 138 22.70 -12.20 0.51
C PRO A 138 21.77 -11.12 1.06
N SER A 139 21.25 -11.37 2.26
CA SER A 139 20.38 -10.43 2.96
C SER A 139 21.14 -9.17 3.37
N LEU A 140 20.45 -8.04 3.31
CA LEU A 140 21.00 -6.76 3.75
C LEU A 140 20.97 -6.65 5.28
N VAL A 141 22.01 -6.04 5.83
CA VAL A 141 22.08 -5.74 7.26
C VAL A 141 21.01 -4.72 7.63
N LEU A 142 20.34 -4.94 8.76
CA LEU A 142 19.41 -4.00 9.36
C LEU A 142 20.01 -3.40 10.63
N ARG A 143 19.79 -2.10 10.84
CA ARG A 143 20.09 -1.40 12.09
C ARG A 143 18.79 -0.85 12.67
N TYR A 144 18.56 -1.15 13.93
CA TYR A 144 17.40 -0.69 14.68
C TYR A 144 17.85 0.34 15.70
N THR A 145 17.08 1.40 15.86
CA THR A 145 17.27 2.39 16.91
C THR A 145 15.89 2.81 17.39
N THR A 146 15.65 2.74 18.69
CA THR A 146 14.39 3.18 19.29
C THR A 146 14.69 4.37 20.17
N ASP A 147 13.94 5.44 19.96
CA ASP A 147 13.94 6.60 20.84
C ASP A 147 12.63 6.60 21.63
N LEU A 148 12.74 6.35 22.93
CA LEU A 148 11.60 6.22 23.84
C LEU A 148 11.03 7.57 24.24
N GLU A 149 11.81 8.66 24.19
CA GLU A 149 11.33 9.99 24.59
C GLU A 149 10.36 10.56 23.55
N VAL A 150 10.59 10.24 22.27
CA VAL A 150 9.74 10.67 21.15
C VAL A 150 8.89 9.54 20.57
N GLU A 151 8.93 8.35 21.19
CA GLU A 151 8.20 7.14 20.77
C GLU A 151 8.39 6.80 19.28
N LYS A 152 9.64 6.79 18.81
CA LYS A 152 9.99 6.48 17.41
C LYS A 152 10.87 5.26 17.29
N VAL A 153 10.57 4.44 16.28
CA VAL A 153 11.39 3.30 15.88
C VAL A 153 11.99 3.58 14.52
N TYR A 154 13.32 3.62 14.46
CA TYR A 154 14.11 3.82 13.25
C TYR A 154 14.68 2.48 12.78
N ILE A 155 14.51 2.19 11.50
CA ILE A 155 15.05 1.00 10.83
C ILE A 155 15.87 1.47 9.63
N THR A 156 17.17 1.17 9.62
CA THR A 156 18.04 1.46 8.47
C THR A 156 18.52 0.17 7.84
N ARG A 157 18.23 -0.01 6.55
CA ARG A 157 18.68 -1.14 5.74
C ARG A 157 20.01 -0.82 5.06
N GLY A 158 20.82 -1.86 4.81
CA GLY A 158 22.18 -1.74 4.26
C GLY A 158 22.28 -1.10 2.87
N ASP A 159 21.17 -0.96 2.14
CA ASP A 159 21.10 -0.22 0.87
C ASP A 159 20.91 1.29 1.05
N GLY A 160 20.71 1.77 2.28
CA GLY A 160 20.45 3.18 2.62
C GLY A 160 18.96 3.50 2.77
N THR A 161 18.06 2.53 2.62
CA THR A 161 16.63 2.74 2.91
C THR A 161 16.44 2.93 4.42
N CYS A 162 15.74 3.98 4.82
CA CYS A 162 15.48 4.30 6.23
C CYS A 162 13.99 4.47 6.48
N SER A 163 13.46 3.75 7.47
CA SER A 163 12.05 3.75 7.82
C SER A 163 11.89 4.21 9.27
N VAL A 164 10.92 5.09 9.52
CA VAL A 164 10.60 5.63 10.84
C VAL A 164 9.14 5.38 11.13
N LEU A 165 8.86 4.58 12.15
CA LEU A 165 7.52 4.40 12.69
C LEU A 165 7.36 5.30 13.91
N GLN A 166 6.34 6.15 13.89
CA GLN A 166 5.99 7.05 14.99
C GLN A 166 4.75 6.53 15.73
N CYS A 167 4.53 7.02 16.95
CA CYS A 167 3.27 6.82 17.66
C CYS A 167 2.07 7.27 16.80
N GLY A 168 0.94 6.55 16.89
CA GLY A 168 -0.23 6.74 16.02
C GLY A 168 -0.14 6.05 14.66
N GLY A 169 0.87 5.22 14.42
CA GLY A 169 0.98 4.41 13.20
C GLY A 169 1.40 5.18 11.94
N HIS A 170 1.97 6.37 12.12
CA HIS A 170 2.58 7.11 11.02
C HIS A 170 3.92 6.50 10.62
N LEU A 171 4.02 6.01 9.39
CA LEU A 171 5.22 5.39 8.84
C LEU A 171 5.83 6.28 7.76
N VAL A 172 7.10 6.63 7.90
CA VAL A 172 7.87 7.39 6.90
C VAL A 172 8.99 6.52 6.37
N VAL A 173 9.11 6.37 5.06
CA VAL A 173 10.16 5.60 4.39
C VAL A 173 10.93 6.48 3.42
N ASN A 174 12.23 6.60 3.65
CA ASN A 174 13.19 7.31 2.81
C ASN A 174 14.03 6.31 2.02
N PHE A 175 14.01 6.44 0.70
CA PHE A 175 14.78 5.60 -0.20
C PHE A 175 16.13 6.25 -0.57
N PRO A 176 17.13 5.45 -1.01
CA PRO A 176 18.45 5.96 -1.37
C PRO A 176 18.43 7.03 -2.47
N ASP A 177 17.43 6.99 -3.34
CA ASP A 177 17.21 7.95 -4.42
C ASP A 177 16.56 9.28 -3.96
N LYS A 178 16.39 9.47 -2.65
CA LYS A 178 15.73 10.63 -2.02
C LYS A 178 14.22 10.67 -2.22
N SER A 179 13.60 9.63 -2.77
CA SER A 179 12.15 9.49 -2.70
C SER A 179 11.75 9.21 -1.26
N CYS A 180 10.68 9.85 -0.79
CA CYS A 180 10.11 9.65 0.52
C CYS A 180 8.63 9.27 0.37
N ILE A 181 8.18 8.28 1.15
CA ILE A 181 6.77 7.88 1.25
C ILE A 181 6.36 7.94 2.71
N SER A 182 5.40 8.79 3.04
CA SER A 182 4.78 8.86 4.36
C SER A 182 3.37 8.30 4.30
N THR A 183 3.05 7.40 5.22
CA THR A 183 1.75 6.73 5.34
C THR A 183 1.10 7.15 6.66
N THR A 184 -0.15 7.59 6.61
CA THR A 184 -0.95 7.91 7.81
C THR A 184 -2.22 7.07 7.81
N LEU A 185 -2.64 6.63 9.00
CA LEU A 185 -3.91 5.94 9.22
C LEU A 185 -4.99 6.97 9.52
N ASN A 186 -6.09 6.90 8.79
CA ASN A 186 -7.35 7.57 9.12
C ASN A 186 -8.32 6.49 9.62
N LEU A 187 -8.61 6.52 10.91
CA LEU A 187 -9.64 5.71 11.53
C LEU A 187 -10.95 6.48 11.46
N ILE A 188 -11.98 5.87 10.88
CA ILE A 188 -13.35 6.33 11.11
C ILE A 188 -13.83 5.55 12.31
N GLU A 189 -13.80 6.19 13.47
CA GLU A 189 -14.61 5.76 14.60
C GLU A 189 -16.06 6.03 14.18
N GLU A 190 -16.73 5.04 13.60
CA GLU A 190 -18.19 5.03 13.64
C GLU A 190 -18.58 4.94 15.13
N ASP A 191 -19.63 5.67 15.54
CA ASP A 191 -20.08 5.93 16.93
C ASP A 191 -20.37 4.68 17.79
N PHE A 192 -19.91 3.48 17.43
CA PHE A 192 -20.10 2.22 18.17
C PHE A 192 -19.58 2.23 19.61
N LEU A 193 -18.70 3.17 19.96
CA LEU A 193 -18.21 3.29 21.34
C LEU A 193 -19.18 4.06 22.26
N SER A 194 -20.27 4.65 21.75
CA SER A 194 -21.24 5.33 22.62
C SER A 194 -22.15 4.37 23.39
N ASP A 195 -22.31 3.15 22.91
CA ASP A 195 -23.30 2.20 23.46
C ASP A 195 -22.66 1.11 24.34
N LEU A 196 -21.33 0.96 24.29
CA LEU A 196 -20.57 0.16 25.26
C LEU A 196 -20.29 0.97 26.53
N VAL A 197 -21.37 1.33 27.24
CA VAL A 197 -21.28 1.67 28.66
C VAL A 197 -20.97 0.36 29.39
N TRP A 198 -19.70 0.09 29.63
CA TRP A 198 -19.29 -1.00 30.51
C TRP A 198 -19.83 -0.69 31.91
N GLU A 199 -20.91 -1.36 32.33
CA GLU A 199 -21.25 -1.37 33.75
C GLU A 199 -20.14 -2.12 34.50
N GLU A 200 -19.77 -1.66 35.70
CA GLU A 200 -18.64 -2.19 36.50
C GLU A 200 -18.73 -3.70 36.83
N GLY A 201 -19.80 -4.40 36.41
CA GLY A 201 -20.00 -5.84 36.58
C GLY A 201 -19.52 -6.73 35.43
N ASP A 202 -19.39 -6.23 34.20
CA ASP A 202 -19.17 -7.08 33.01
C ASP A 202 -17.70 -7.50 32.81
N VAL A 203 -16.76 -6.75 33.39
CA VAL A 203 -15.33 -7.07 33.31
C VAL A 203 -15.00 -8.28 34.22
N ALA A 204 -15.70 -8.42 35.35
CA ALA A 204 -15.43 -9.48 36.31
C ALA A 204 -15.78 -10.87 35.76
N THR A 205 -16.88 -11.01 35.01
CA THR A 205 -17.30 -12.30 34.42
C THR A 205 -16.39 -12.76 33.29
N TYR A 206 -15.79 -11.81 32.54
CA TYR A 206 -14.90 -12.15 31.42
C TYR A 206 -13.55 -12.71 31.90
N PHE A 207 -13.01 -12.17 33.01
CA PHE A 207 -11.74 -12.64 33.59
C PHE A 207 -11.88 -13.75 34.65
N SER A 208 -13.10 -14.00 35.16
CA SER A 208 -13.33 -15.06 36.17
C SER A 208 -13.44 -16.47 35.57
N ASN A 209 -13.55 -16.61 34.24
CA ASN A 209 -13.69 -17.92 33.59
C ASN A 209 -12.38 -18.53 33.06
N SER A 210 -11.23 -17.92 33.36
CA SER A 210 -9.93 -18.58 33.17
C SER A 210 -9.50 -19.34 34.42
N ASP A 211 -10.38 -20.18 34.97
CA ASP A 211 -9.96 -21.24 35.87
C ASP A 211 -9.27 -22.33 35.04
N ILE A 212 -7.95 -22.19 34.91
CA ILE A 212 -7.07 -23.33 34.63
C ILE A 212 -7.10 -24.21 35.88
N SER A 213 -8.10 -25.07 36.00
CA SER A 213 -8.15 -26.08 37.05
C SER A 213 -7.35 -27.31 36.62
N GLU A 214 -6.18 -27.48 37.20
CA GLU A 214 -5.48 -28.76 37.27
C GLU A 214 -6.38 -29.79 38.00
N ASN A 215 -6.58 -30.92 37.34
CA ASN A 215 -7.61 -31.90 37.67
C ASN A 215 -7.09 -32.91 38.72
N TYR A 216 -7.60 -32.87 39.95
CA TYR A 216 -7.62 -34.01 40.86
C TYR A 216 -8.92 -34.02 41.69
N GLY A 217 -9.74 -35.06 41.45
CA GLY A 217 -10.49 -35.75 42.50
C GLY A 217 -11.88 -35.25 42.90
N SER A 218 -12.89 -35.87 42.29
CA SER A 218 -14.15 -36.35 42.91
C SER A 218 -14.94 -35.46 43.88
N SER A 219 -16.15 -35.06 43.49
CA SER A 219 -17.41 -35.58 44.06
C SER A 219 -18.61 -34.92 43.37
N GLU A 220 -19.63 -35.72 43.13
CA GLU A 220 -20.94 -35.36 42.58
C GLU A 220 -21.63 -34.29 43.44
N GLU A 221 -22.23 -33.28 42.81
CA GLU A 221 -23.52 -32.72 43.24
C GLU A 221 -24.17 -31.85 42.14
N ASN A 222 -25.39 -32.26 41.77
CA ASN A 222 -26.51 -31.50 41.20
C ASN A 222 -26.21 -30.36 40.20
N GLY A 223 -26.08 -30.74 38.92
CA GLY A 223 -26.06 -29.81 37.80
C GLY A 223 -27.41 -29.13 37.57
N SER A 224 -27.51 -27.86 37.96
CA SER A 224 -28.43 -26.92 37.32
C SER A 224 -27.88 -26.61 35.93
N SER A 225 -28.57 -27.04 34.88
CA SER A 225 -28.23 -26.68 33.51
C SER A 225 -28.47 -25.18 33.31
N ILE A 226 -27.41 -24.39 33.44
CA ILE A 226 -27.39 -23.00 32.98
C ILE A 226 -27.48 -23.08 31.46
N ILE A 227 -28.62 -22.66 30.90
CA ILE A 227 -28.75 -22.40 29.48
C ILE A 227 -27.93 -21.15 29.22
N ILE A 228 -26.65 -21.34 28.87
CA ILE A 228 -25.82 -20.29 28.31
C ILE A 228 -26.41 -20.03 26.93
N GLY A 229 -27.15 -18.93 26.78
CA GLY A 229 -27.52 -18.43 25.47
C GLY A 229 -26.25 -18.28 24.64
N GLU A 230 -26.28 -18.74 23.39
CA GLU A 230 -25.15 -18.56 22.48
C GLU A 230 -24.76 -17.07 22.49
N PRO A 231 -23.47 -16.72 22.71
CA PRO A 231 -23.05 -15.33 22.62
C PRO A 231 -23.36 -14.88 21.20
N VAL A 232 -24.27 -13.92 21.07
CA VAL A 232 -24.47 -13.20 19.81
C VAL A 232 -23.17 -12.43 19.60
N VAL A 233 -22.27 -13.01 18.81
CA VAL A 233 -21.07 -12.31 18.35
C VAL A 233 -21.56 -11.30 17.33
N GLU A 234 -21.86 -10.09 17.77
CA GLU A 234 -21.99 -8.97 16.86
C GLU A 234 -20.62 -8.76 16.23
N GLU A 235 -20.51 -9.08 14.94
CA GLU A 235 -19.30 -8.87 14.17
C GLU A 235 -19.09 -7.36 14.00
N ALA A 236 -18.20 -6.78 14.82
CA ALA A 236 -17.77 -5.41 14.67
C ALA A 236 -16.62 -5.34 13.64
N TYR A 237 -16.71 -4.39 12.71
CA TYR A 237 -15.69 -4.13 11.71
C TYR A 237 -15.12 -2.72 11.92
N VAL A 238 -13.81 -2.56 11.81
CA VAL A 238 -13.14 -1.26 11.79
C VAL A 238 -12.70 -0.97 10.37
N VAL A 239 -13.15 0.16 9.81
CA VAL A 239 -12.73 0.61 8.49
C VAL A 239 -11.55 1.56 8.64
N ILE A 240 -10.43 1.21 8.00
CA ILE A 240 -9.18 1.98 8.03
C ILE A 240 -8.89 2.51 6.64
N TYR A 241 -8.73 3.83 6.53
CA TYR A 241 -8.28 4.49 5.31
C TYR A 241 -6.81 4.87 5.44
N LEU A 242 -6.04 4.67 4.36
CA LEU A 242 -4.63 5.04 4.30
C LEU A 242 -4.45 6.27 3.43
N ASN A 243 -3.73 7.27 3.93
CA ASN A 243 -3.25 8.38 3.11
C ASN A 243 -1.77 8.23 2.84
N TYR A 244 -1.33 8.72 1.70
CA TYR A 244 0.05 8.62 1.25
C TYR A 244 0.57 9.98 0.80
N GLN A 245 1.64 10.44 1.42
CA GLN A 245 2.43 11.58 0.96
C GLN A 245 3.72 11.07 0.31
N MET A 246 3.94 11.40 -0.95
CA MET A 246 5.09 10.98 -1.73
C MET A 246 5.88 12.19 -2.21
N GLU A 247 7.16 12.23 -1.89
CA GLU A 247 8.00 13.41 -2.06
C GLU A 247 9.33 13.04 -2.73
N HIS A 248 9.90 14.00 -3.46
CA HIS A 248 11.24 13.89 -4.00
C HIS A 248 11.79 15.28 -4.33
N PRO A 249 13.09 15.57 -4.09
CA PRO A 249 13.67 16.92 -4.25
C PRO A 249 13.53 17.56 -5.64
N HIS A 250 13.31 16.74 -6.67
CA HIS A 250 13.24 17.18 -8.08
C HIS A 250 11.87 16.98 -8.74
N TYR A 251 10.85 16.60 -7.97
CA TYR A 251 9.49 16.37 -8.44
C TYR A 251 8.48 17.11 -7.56
N ALA A 252 7.25 17.25 -8.03
CA ALA A 252 6.17 17.73 -7.19
C ALA A 252 5.81 16.67 -6.13
N SER A 253 5.52 17.11 -4.92
CA SER A 253 5.02 16.24 -3.85
C SER A 253 3.54 15.92 -4.11
N ILE A 254 3.18 14.67 -3.86
CA ILE A 254 1.83 14.14 -4.10
C ILE A 254 1.26 13.63 -2.79
N TYR A 255 0.08 14.12 -2.42
CA TYR A 255 -0.69 13.61 -1.28
C TYR A 255 -1.96 12.95 -1.79
N PHE A 256 -2.15 11.65 -1.53
CA PHE A 256 -3.39 10.93 -1.77
C PHE A 256 -4.18 10.79 -0.47
N ASP A 257 -5.44 11.21 -0.51
CA ASP A 257 -6.39 11.04 0.57
C ASP A 257 -7.25 9.80 0.29
N GLY A 258 -7.02 8.74 1.07
CA GLY A 258 -7.71 7.47 0.91
C GLY A 258 -9.21 7.55 1.21
N LEU A 259 -9.61 8.47 2.07
CA LEU A 259 -11.01 8.66 2.47
C LEU A 259 -11.81 9.40 1.40
N ASN A 260 -11.25 10.51 0.90
CA ASN A 260 -11.93 11.37 -0.07
C ASN A 260 -11.66 10.98 -1.54
N GLU A 261 -10.89 9.90 -1.76
CA GLU A 261 -10.43 9.46 -3.09
C GLU A 261 -9.81 10.59 -3.93
N SER A 262 -9.09 11.49 -3.26
CA SER A 262 -8.58 12.73 -3.86
C SER A 262 -7.05 12.80 -3.83
N ALA A 263 -6.49 13.73 -4.60
CA ALA A 263 -5.06 14.02 -4.54
C ALA A 263 -4.78 15.51 -4.55
N THR A 264 -3.78 15.89 -3.76
CA THR A 264 -3.19 17.23 -3.76
C THR A 264 -1.78 17.15 -4.34
N ILE A 265 -1.45 18.10 -5.23
CA ILE A 265 -0.15 18.21 -5.88
C ILE A 265 0.51 19.50 -5.42
N THR A 266 1.67 19.40 -4.79
CA THR A 266 2.46 20.54 -4.33
C THR A 266 3.69 20.70 -5.21
N LEU A 267 3.79 21.83 -5.90
CA LEU A 267 4.89 22.10 -6.82
C LEU A 267 6.22 22.28 -6.07
N PRO A 268 7.35 21.86 -6.65
CA PRO A 268 8.67 22.10 -6.05
C PRO A 268 8.97 23.60 -5.97
N GLN A 269 9.59 24.03 -4.86
CA GLN A 269 10.03 25.42 -4.64
C GLN A 269 11.30 25.76 -5.42
#